data_AF-A0A538RM07-F1
#
_entry.id   AF-A0A538RM07-F1
#
_cell.length_a   1.000
_cell.length_b   1.000
_cell.length_c   1.000
_cell.angle_alpha   90.00
_cell.angle_beta   90.00
_cell.angle_gamma   90.00
#
_symmetry.space_group_name_H-M   'P 1'
#
loop_
_entity.id
_entity.type
_entity.pdbx_description
1 polymer ?
#
loop_
_entity_poly.entity_id
_entity_poly.type
_entity_poly.pdbx_seq_one_letter_code
_entity_poly.pdbx_strand_id
1 'polypeptide(L)'
;MADADTRVRIWNSFFKLAWSEAKHCFELDHNCQSDSEFEPILGSTLLPEQHHCLAAITLCALAIEARANHLIDELIENGLSADTGRAAKWLPPKEKWFLLPSLAGKTAKLSSASQPHQAIAQICDLRNDIMHVKFDEIAKKLPAVGTVEGYFRGFVAAMEDMNIALGRDITSPRPEVLSKGKFA
;
A
#
# COMPACT_ATOMS: atom_id res chain seq x y z
N MET A 1 -18.08 15.82 12.59
CA MET A 1 -16.63 16.02 12.46
C MET A 1 -16.01 15.63 13.80
N ALA A 2 -15.00 14.76 13.81
CA ALA A 2 -14.29 14.46 15.04
C ALA A 2 -13.58 15.72 15.57
N ASP A 3 -13.56 15.88 16.88
CA ASP A 3 -12.83 16.97 17.53
C ASP A 3 -11.31 16.85 17.30
N ALA A 4 -10.58 17.91 17.63
CA ALA A 4 -9.13 17.95 17.45
C ALA A 4 -8.41 16.86 18.28
N ASP A 5 -8.87 16.58 19.49
CA ASP A 5 -8.26 15.63 20.42
C ASP A 5 -8.33 14.19 19.90
N THR A 6 -9.46 13.82 19.30
CA THR A 6 -9.66 12.52 18.66
C THR A 6 -8.73 12.33 17.47
N ARG A 7 -8.50 13.38 16.67
CA ARG A 7 -7.55 13.34 15.55
C ARG A 7 -6.11 13.14 16.02
N VAL A 8 -5.71 13.82 17.09
CA VAL A 8 -4.38 13.67 17.70
C VAL A 8 -4.17 12.25 18.24
N ARG A 9 -5.17 11.65 18.90
CA ARG A 9 -5.11 10.27 19.41
C ARG A 9 -4.85 9.22 18.33
N ILE A 10 -5.48 9.36 17.17
CA ILE A 10 -5.30 8.44 16.04
C ILE A 10 -3.90 8.56 15.47
N TRP A 11 -3.43 9.79 15.23
CA TRP A 11 -2.07 10.02 14.74
C TRP A 11 -1.03 9.46 15.71
N ASN A 12 -1.22 9.71 17.00
CA ASN A 12 -0.40 9.13 18.06
C ASN A 12 -0.41 7.60 18.06
N SER A 13 -1.55 6.98 17.76
CA SER A 13 -1.64 5.53 17.66
C SER A 13 -0.94 4.97 16.42
N PHE A 14 -1.11 5.63 15.27
CA PHE A 14 -0.39 5.30 14.05
C PHE A 14 1.12 5.48 14.23
N PHE A 15 1.56 6.56 14.89
CA PHE A 15 2.96 6.79 15.22
C PHE A 15 3.49 5.77 16.20
N LYS A 16 2.72 5.39 17.23
CA LYS A 16 3.11 4.31 18.15
C LYS A 16 3.36 3.02 17.38
N LEU A 17 2.45 2.65 16.49
CA LEU A 17 2.58 1.43 15.70
C LEU A 17 3.79 1.49 14.74
N ALA A 18 3.92 2.57 13.98
CA ALA A 18 5.05 2.75 13.06
C ALA A 18 6.40 2.74 13.80
N TRP A 19 6.47 3.38 14.97
CA TRP A 19 7.66 3.38 15.80
C TRP A 19 7.96 2.00 16.37
N SER A 20 6.94 1.28 16.87
CA SER A 20 7.13 -0.07 17.44
C SER A 20 7.65 -1.06 16.40
N GLU A 21 7.08 -1.05 15.19
CA GLU A 21 7.54 -1.88 14.08
C GLU A 21 8.96 -1.50 13.65
N ALA A 22 9.26 -0.21 13.49
CA ALA A 22 10.59 0.26 13.12
C ALA A 22 11.65 -0.08 14.18
N LYS A 23 11.32 0.09 15.46
CA LYS A 23 12.17 -0.31 16.60
C LYS A 23 12.44 -1.81 16.53
N HIS A 24 11.41 -2.63 16.37
CA HIS A 24 11.55 -4.08 16.33
C HIS A 24 12.48 -4.54 15.20
N CYS A 25 12.31 -4.00 13.98
CA CYS A 25 13.22 -4.29 12.86
C CYS A 25 14.66 -3.88 13.17
N PHE A 26 14.87 -2.67 13.72
CA PHE A 26 16.21 -2.19 14.07
C PHE A 26 16.89 -3.08 15.11
N GLU A 27 16.17 -3.46 16.15
CA GLU A 27 16.65 -4.32 17.24
C GLU A 27 17.06 -5.72 16.74
N LEU A 28 16.26 -6.30 15.84
CA LEU A 28 16.58 -7.57 15.20
C LEU A 28 17.86 -7.47 14.36
N ASP A 29 17.96 -6.45 13.50
CA ASP A 29 19.09 -6.27 12.59
C ASP A 29 20.41 -5.99 13.33
N HIS A 30 20.34 -5.35 14.50
CA HIS A 30 21.51 -4.95 15.28
C HIS A 30 21.75 -5.83 16.51
N ASN A 31 20.92 -6.85 16.73
CA ASN A 31 20.94 -7.72 17.90
C ASN A 31 21.04 -6.94 19.23
N CYS A 32 20.21 -5.91 19.36
CA CYS A 32 20.15 -5.05 20.54
C CYS A 32 18.73 -4.96 21.09
N GLN A 33 18.58 -4.44 22.31
CA GLN A 33 17.29 -4.07 22.88
C GLN A 33 17.37 -2.65 23.42
N SER A 34 16.35 -1.85 23.13
CA SER A 34 16.16 -0.50 23.64
C SER A 34 15.10 -0.53 24.73
N ASP A 35 15.45 0.01 25.89
CA ASP A 35 14.56 0.15 27.04
C ASP A 35 13.54 1.28 26.87
N SER A 36 13.68 2.10 25.83
CA SER A 36 12.74 3.18 25.56
C SER A 36 11.50 2.63 24.87
N GLU A 37 10.30 3.02 25.35
CA GLU A 37 9.02 2.79 24.68
C GLU A 37 8.41 4.12 24.23
N PHE A 38 7.77 4.13 23.06
CA PHE A 38 6.98 5.28 22.63
C PHE A 38 5.63 5.28 23.35
N GLU A 39 5.51 6.17 24.33
CA GLU A 39 4.28 6.42 25.06
C GLU A 39 3.59 7.70 24.56
N PRO A 40 2.57 7.58 23.69
CA PRO A 40 1.85 8.74 23.23
C PRO A 40 1.06 9.38 24.38
N ILE A 41 1.07 10.72 24.42
CA ILE A 41 0.40 11.55 25.44
C ILE A 41 -1.12 11.26 25.53
N LEU A 42 -1.72 10.72 24.47
CA LEU A 42 -3.13 10.35 24.41
C LEU A 42 -3.31 8.95 23.80
N GLY A 43 -3.90 8.05 24.58
CA GLY A 43 -4.09 6.63 24.23
C GLY A 43 -5.08 6.36 23.09
N SER A 44 -5.12 5.08 22.70
CA SER A 44 -5.77 4.55 21.50
C SER A 44 -7.30 4.68 21.48
N THR A 45 -7.86 5.07 20.33
CA THR A 45 -9.29 5.00 20.01
C THR A 45 -9.67 3.80 19.13
N LEU A 46 -8.68 3.02 18.68
CA LEU A 46 -8.89 1.87 17.79
C LEU A 46 -8.56 0.57 18.54
N LEU A 47 -9.25 -0.51 18.17
CA LEU A 47 -8.94 -1.86 18.65
C LEU A 47 -7.62 -2.35 18.04
N PRO A 48 -6.86 -3.24 18.71
CA PRO A 48 -5.60 -3.81 18.18
C PRO A 48 -5.70 -4.29 16.73
N GLU A 49 -6.75 -5.01 16.37
CA GLU A 49 -6.97 -5.50 15.00
C GLU A 49 -7.12 -4.36 13.98
N GLN A 50 -7.79 -3.27 14.37
CA GLN A 50 -7.96 -2.09 13.53
C GLN A 50 -6.63 -1.36 13.30
N HIS A 51 -5.73 -1.35 14.29
CA HIS A 51 -4.36 -0.85 14.12
C HIS A 51 -3.60 -1.68 13.09
N HIS A 52 -3.66 -3.01 13.19
CA HIS A 52 -2.99 -3.88 12.22
C HIS A 52 -3.54 -3.71 10.80
N CYS A 53 -4.87 -3.62 10.63
CA CYS A 53 -5.48 -3.32 9.33
C CYS A 53 -5.01 -1.96 8.77
N LEU A 54 -4.95 -0.93 9.62
CA LEU A 54 -4.47 0.39 9.24
C LEU A 54 -3.01 0.37 8.76
N ALA A 55 -2.13 -0.31 9.51
CA ALA A 55 -0.72 -0.49 9.16
C ALA A 55 -0.58 -1.22 7.82
N ALA A 56 -1.26 -2.36 7.70
CA ALA A 56 -1.29 -3.19 6.51
C ALA A 56 -1.64 -2.40 5.25
N ILE A 57 -2.77 -1.68 5.28
CA ILE A 57 -3.23 -0.86 4.15
C ILE A 57 -2.20 0.22 3.80
N THR A 58 -1.65 0.89 4.81
CA THR A 58 -0.69 1.99 4.61
C THR A 58 0.62 1.49 4.00
N LEU A 59 1.17 0.39 4.54
CA LEU A 59 2.39 -0.23 4.03
C LEU A 59 2.21 -0.78 2.61
N CYS A 60 1.08 -1.44 2.32
CA CYS A 60 0.77 -1.87 0.97
C CYS A 60 0.64 -0.70 0.00
N ALA A 61 -0.03 0.39 0.39
CA ALA A 61 -0.13 1.58 -0.46
C ALA A 61 1.24 2.18 -0.78
N LEU A 62 2.15 2.24 0.19
CA LEU A 62 3.54 2.66 -0.01
C LEU A 62 4.28 1.71 -0.95
N ALA A 63 4.11 0.40 -0.80
CA ALA A 63 4.73 -0.60 -1.68
C ALA A 63 4.21 -0.49 -3.13
N ILE A 64 2.91 -0.26 -3.32
CA ILE A 64 2.29 0.00 -4.64
C ILE A 64 2.95 1.23 -5.27
N GLU A 65 3.05 2.33 -4.52
CA GLU A 65 3.64 3.56 -5.02
C GLU A 65 5.12 3.40 -5.37
N ALA A 66 5.90 2.76 -4.49
CA ALA A 66 7.31 2.49 -4.71
C ALA A 66 7.54 1.64 -5.97
N ARG A 67 6.76 0.56 -6.13
CA ARG A 67 6.83 -0.28 -7.32
C ARG A 67 6.47 0.49 -8.57
N ALA A 68 5.38 1.25 -8.56
CA ALA A 68 4.95 2.03 -9.72
C ALA A 68 5.99 3.08 -10.12
N ASN A 69 6.62 3.76 -9.14
CA ASN A 69 7.70 4.71 -9.40
C ASN A 69 8.93 4.03 -10.03
N HIS A 70 9.33 2.88 -9.50
CA HIS A 70 10.44 2.12 -10.07
C HIS A 70 10.13 1.65 -11.51
N LEU A 71 8.90 1.22 -11.80
CA LEU A 71 8.48 0.88 -13.16
C LEU A 71 8.53 2.08 -14.10
N ILE A 72 8.16 3.27 -13.62
CA ILE A 72 8.28 4.50 -14.41
C ILE A 72 9.75 4.82 -14.68
N ASP A 73 10.64 4.65 -13.70
CA ASP A 73 12.09 4.82 -13.90
C ASP A 73 12.62 3.89 -14.99
N GLU A 74 12.28 2.60 -14.93
CA GLU A 74 12.65 1.66 -15.98
C GLU A 74 12.09 2.08 -17.35
N LEU A 75 10.87 2.63 -17.42
CA LEU A 75 10.33 3.12 -18.68
C LEU A 75 11.10 4.33 -19.22
N ILE A 76 11.54 5.25 -18.35
CA ILE A 76 12.40 6.38 -18.73
C ILE A 76 13.73 5.85 -19.29
N GLU A 77 14.35 4.89 -18.60
CA GLU A 77 15.58 4.23 -19.05
C GLU A 77 15.41 3.55 -20.42
N ASN A 78 14.21 3.05 -20.71
CA ASN A 78 13.85 2.40 -21.97
C ASN A 78 13.24 3.34 -23.04
N GLY A 79 13.35 4.66 -22.86
CA GLY A 79 13.03 5.64 -23.91
C GLY A 79 11.72 6.42 -23.72
N LEU A 80 11.00 6.27 -22.60
CA LEU A 80 9.97 7.22 -22.21
C LEU A 80 10.62 8.59 -21.91
N SER A 81 10.00 9.69 -22.34
CA SER A 81 10.55 11.01 -22.06
C SER A 81 10.67 11.27 -20.54
N ALA A 82 11.76 11.89 -20.12
CA ALA A 82 12.00 12.20 -18.71
C ALA A 82 10.90 13.12 -18.12
N ASP A 83 10.37 14.05 -18.92
CA ASP A 83 9.30 14.95 -18.51
C ASP A 83 7.98 14.20 -18.28
N THR A 84 7.60 13.31 -19.21
CA THR A 84 6.42 12.46 -19.05
C THR A 84 6.56 11.52 -17.86
N GLY A 85 7.72 10.88 -17.72
CA GLY A 85 7.99 10.00 -16.58
C GLY A 85 7.95 10.74 -15.25
N ARG A 86 8.55 11.94 -15.18
CA ARG A 86 8.46 12.79 -13.98
C ARG A 86 7.01 13.16 -13.68
N ALA A 87 6.25 13.63 -14.67
CA ALA A 87 4.83 13.96 -14.48
C ALA A 87 4.02 12.75 -13.95
N ALA A 88 4.26 11.55 -14.50
CA ALA A 88 3.60 10.33 -14.05
C ALA A 88 3.92 9.98 -12.58
N LYS A 89 5.17 10.22 -12.12
CA LYS A 89 5.55 10.00 -10.71
C LYS A 89 4.79 10.88 -9.72
N TRP A 90 4.31 12.05 -10.14
CA TRP A 90 3.53 12.96 -9.29
C TRP A 90 2.04 12.59 -9.20
N LEU A 91 1.58 11.66 -10.04
CA LEU A 91 0.21 11.18 -9.96
C LEU A 91 -0.02 10.40 -8.66
N PRO A 92 -1.25 10.40 -8.12
CA PRO A 92 -1.54 9.57 -6.96
C PRO A 92 -1.35 8.08 -7.30
N PRO A 93 -1.07 7.23 -6.29
CA PRO A 93 -0.63 5.85 -6.52
C PRO A 93 -1.57 5.01 -7.38
N LYS A 94 -2.88 5.22 -7.25
CA LYS A 94 -3.90 4.52 -8.04
C LYS A 94 -3.79 4.87 -9.51
N GLU A 95 -3.86 6.16 -9.84
CA GLU A 95 -3.79 6.68 -11.20
C GLU A 95 -2.47 6.26 -11.87
N LYS A 96 -1.37 6.35 -11.11
CA LYS A 96 -0.05 5.91 -11.54
C LYS A 96 -0.05 4.44 -11.95
N TRP A 97 -0.59 3.57 -11.10
CA TRP A 97 -0.64 2.13 -11.35
C TRP A 97 -1.38 1.78 -12.64
N PHE A 98 -2.58 2.34 -12.85
CA PHE A 98 -3.40 2.04 -14.03
C PHE A 98 -2.90 2.71 -15.31
N LEU A 99 -2.04 3.73 -15.20
CA LEU A 99 -1.43 4.41 -16.33
C LEU A 99 -0.21 3.66 -16.91
N LEU A 100 0.45 2.82 -16.11
CA LEU A 100 1.71 2.13 -16.46
C LEU A 100 1.69 1.42 -17.83
N PRO A 101 0.69 0.58 -18.18
CA PRO A 101 0.67 -0.06 -19.50
C PRO A 101 0.63 0.95 -20.65
N SER A 102 -0.11 2.05 -20.47
CA SER A 102 -0.20 3.10 -21.49
C SER A 102 1.13 3.84 -21.66
N LEU A 103 1.84 4.12 -20.57
CA LEU A 103 3.20 4.68 -20.61
C LEU A 103 4.19 3.74 -21.32
N ALA A 104 4.00 2.43 -21.17
CA ALA A 104 4.79 1.41 -21.84
C ALA A 104 4.37 1.13 -23.30
N GLY A 105 3.42 1.90 -23.86
CA GLY A 105 2.91 1.69 -25.21
C GLY A 105 2.11 0.39 -25.38
N LYS A 106 1.61 -0.21 -24.30
CA LYS A 106 0.82 -1.45 -24.32
C LYS A 106 -0.66 -1.14 -24.45
N THR A 107 -1.38 -2.00 -25.16
CA THR A 107 -2.83 -1.91 -25.36
C THR A 107 -3.64 -2.54 -24.23
N ALA A 108 -3.00 -3.39 -23.40
CA ALA A 108 -3.62 -4.01 -22.24
C ALA A 108 -4.04 -2.92 -21.24
N LYS A 109 -5.36 -2.75 -21.06
CA LYS A 109 -5.90 -1.85 -20.04
C LYS A 109 -6.20 -2.65 -18.78
N LEU A 110 -5.50 -2.31 -17.72
CA LEU A 110 -5.85 -2.80 -16.38
C LEU A 110 -7.13 -2.09 -15.92
N SER A 111 -8.02 -2.81 -15.25
CA SER A 111 -9.27 -2.25 -14.73
C SER A 111 -9.28 -2.26 -13.22
N SER A 112 -9.62 -1.11 -12.62
CA SER A 112 -9.79 -0.97 -11.18
C SER A 112 -10.99 -1.72 -10.62
N ALA A 113 -11.88 -2.23 -11.49
CA ALA A 113 -13.05 -2.99 -11.10
C ALA A 113 -12.84 -4.51 -11.20
N SER A 114 -11.77 -4.98 -11.85
CA SER A 114 -11.51 -6.40 -12.05
C SER A 114 -10.38 -6.91 -11.17
N GLN A 115 -10.50 -8.15 -10.70
CA GLN A 115 -9.39 -8.85 -10.08
C GLN A 115 -8.25 -9.07 -11.11
N PRO A 116 -6.97 -8.99 -10.69
CA PRO A 116 -6.51 -8.73 -9.32
C PRO A 116 -6.46 -7.24 -8.95
N HIS A 117 -6.51 -6.33 -9.92
CA HIS A 117 -6.26 -4.89 -9.71
C HIS A 117 -7.32 -4.14 -8.91
N GLN A 118 -8.49 -4.72 -8.70
CA GLN A 118 -9.47 -4.19 -7.75
C GLN A 118 -8.87 -4.01 -6.35
N ALA A 119 -8.02 -4.94 -5.90
CA ALA A 119 -7.35 -4.81 -4.60
C ALA A 119 -6.42 -3.59 -4.54
N ILE A 120 -5.69 -3.31 -5.62
CA ILE A 120 -4.82 -2.11 -5.73
C ILE A 120 -5.67 -0.84 -5.59
N ALA A 121 -6.77 -0.76 -6.34
CA ALA A 121 -7.68 0.38 -6.27
C ALA A 121 -8.24 0.57 -4.85
N GLN A 122 -8.69 -0.50 -4.21
CA GLN A 122 -9.24 -0.47 -2.85
C GLN A 122 -8.21 -0.04 -1.81
N ILE A 123 -6.99 -0.58 -1.86
CA ILE A 123 -5.89 -0.19 -0.97
C ILE A 123 -5.57 1.30 -1.12
N CYS A 124 -5.43 1.80 -2.36
CA CYS A 124 -5.13 3.20 -2.61
C CYS A 124 -6.27 4.15 -2.19
N ASP A 125 -7.53 3.76 -2.43
CA ASP A 125 -8.69 4.54 -2.00
C ASP A 125 -8.76 4.62 -0.47
N LEU A 126 -8.56 3.49 0.23
CA LEU A 126 -8.50 3.45 1.69
C LEU A 126 -7.36 4.29 2.25
N ARG A 127 -6.18 4.26 1.63
CA ARG A 127 -5.04 5.13 2.02
C ARG A 127 -5.41 6.60 1.94
N ASN A 128 -6.12 7.04 0.91
CA ASN A 128 -6.54 8.44 0.80
C ASN A 128 -7.53 8.80 1.91
N ASP A 129 -8.50 7.94 2.21
CA ASP A 129 -9.43 8.14 3.32
C ASP A 129 -8.71 8.23 4.68
N ILE A 130 -7.70 7.38 4.90
CA ILE A 130 -6.85 7.39 6.10
C ILE A 130 -6.11 8.73 6.24
N MET A 131 -5.48 9.20 5.15
CA MET A 131 -4.69 10.44 5.15
C MET A 131 -5.53 11.71 5.30
N HIS A 132 -6.83 11.65 4.97
CA HIS A 132 -7.77 12.76 5.14
C HIS A 132 -8.55 12.73 6.47
N VAL A 133 -8.25 11.78 7.37
CA VAL A 133 -8.63 11.79 8.79
C VAL A 133 -10.14 11.92 9.04
N LYS A 134 -10.99 11.24 8.25
CA LYS A 134 -12.43 11.15 8.51
C LYS A 134 -12.74 10.04 9.53
N PHE A 135 -12.54 10.32 10.83
CA PHE A 135 -12.53 9.33 11.92
C PHE A 135 -13.70 8.34 11.97
N ASP A 136 -14.95 8.81 12.10
CA ASP A 136 -16.12 7.91 12.17
C ASP A 136 -16.29 7.09 10.89
N GLU A 137 -15.79 7.61 9.78
CA GLU A 137 -15.81 6.90 8.52
C GLU A 137 -14.68 5.87 8.46
N ILE A 138 -13.47 6.18 8.94
CA ILE A 138 -12.32 5.25 8.90
C ILE A 138 -12.64 3.99 9.70
N ALA A 139 -13.08 4.10 10.96
CA ALA A 139 -13.40 2.91 11.76
C ALA A 139 -14.53 2.06 11.16
N LYS A 140 -15.49 2.68 10.45
CA LYS A 140 -16.60 2.00 9.74
C LYS A 140 -16.21 1.45 8.37
N LYS A 141 -15.16 2.01 7.75
CA LYS A 141 -14.64 1.63 6.43
C LYS A 141 -13.47 0.67 6.52
N LEU A 142 -12.84 0.53 7.70
CA LEU A 142 -11.75 -0.42 7.89
C LEU A 142 -12.28 -1.83 7.59
N PRO A 143 -11.71 -2.51 6.59
CA PRO A 143 -12.10 -3.86 6.25
C PRO A 143 -11.87 -4.81 7.44
N ALA A 144 -12.71 -5.84 7.54
CA ALA A 144 -12.44 -6.97 8.43
C ALA A 144 -11.12 -7.65 8.03
N VAL A 145 -10.47 -8.33 8.97
CA VAL A 145 -9.16 -8.98 8.75
C VAL A 145 -9.17 -9.90 7.52
N GLY A 146 -10.18 -10.75 7.37
CA GLY A 146 -10.31 -11.64 6.20
C GLY A 146 -10.46 -10.88 4.86
N THR A 147 -11.00 -9.66 4.88
CA THR A 147 -11.04 -8.80 3.69
C THR A 147 -9.65 -8.22 3.38
N VAL A 148 -8.87 -7.85 4.41
CA VAL A 148 -7.47 -7.42 4.24
C VAL A 148 -6.60 -8.54 3.68
N GLU A 149 -6.78 -9.78 4.14
CA GLU A 149 -6.12 -10.95 3.54
C GLU A 149 -6.44 -11.10 2.05
N GLY A 150 -7.71 -10.87 1.68
CA GLY A 150 -8.14 -10.82 0.28
C GLY A 150 -7.41 -9.72 -0.51
N TYR A 151 -7.23 -8.54 0.08
CA TYR A 151 -6.47 -7.45 -0.53
C TYR A 151 -5.00 -7.81 -0.73
N PHE A 152 -4.37 -8.48 0.22
CA PHE A 152 -2.98 -8.93 0.08
C PHE A 152 -2.80 -9.96 -1.03
N ARG A 153 -3.72 -10.93 -1.13
CA ARG A 153 -3.71 -11.89 -2.23
C ARG A 153 -3.86 -11.18 -3.58
N GLY A 154 -4.80 -10.25 -3.68
CA GLY A 154 -5.01 -9.44 -4.88
C GLY A 154 -3.82 -8.54 -5.20
N PHE A 155 -3.19 -7.95 -4.20
CA PHE A 155 -1.98 -7.15 -4.33
C PHE A 155 -0.82 -7.95 -4.93
N VAL A 156 -0.52 -9.13 -4.38
CA VAL A 156 0.55 -10.00 -4.92
C VAL A 156 0.23 -10.44 -6.35
N ALA A 157 -1.03 -10.84 -6.61
CA ALA A 157 -1.46 -11.22 -7.96
C ALA A 157 -1.36 -10.05 -8.95
N ALA A 158 -1.71 -8.83 -8.53
CA ALA A 158 -1.60 -7.63 -9.35
C ALA A 158 -0.15 -7.26 -9.66
N MET A 159 0.79 -7.51 -8.74
CA MET A 159 2.21 -7.31 -8.99
C MET A 159 2.73 -8.22 -10.10
N GLU A 160 2.33 -9.49 -10.10
CA GLU A 160 2.66 -10.43 -11.17
C GLU A 160 1.95 -10.07 -12.48
N ASP A 161 0.66 -9.77 -12.43
CA ASP A 161 -0.14 -9.40 -13.61
C ASP A 161 0.43 -8.13 -14.29
N MET A 162 0.93 -7.17 -13.51
CA MET A 162 1.61 -5.98 -14.05
C MET A 162 2.87 -6.34 -14.85
N ASN A 163 3.65 -7.33 -14.43
CA ASN A 163 4.82 -7.76 -15.20
C ASN A 163 4.40 -8.30 -16.57
N ILE A 164 3.29 -9.04 -16.64
CA ILE A 164 2.71 -9.56 -17.87
C ILE A 164 2.16 -8.42 -18.74
N ALA A 165 1.39 -7.51 -18.14
CA ALA A 165 0.80 -6.37 -18.83
C ALA A 165 1.86 -5.46 -19.47
N LEU A 166 3.03 -5.34 -18.84
CA LEU A 166 4.19 -4.62 -19.37
C LEU A 166 5.02 -5.46 -20.37
N GLY A 167 4.70 -6.74 -20.56
CA GLY A 167 5.42 -7.66 -21.44
C GLY A 167 6.82 -8.02 -20.93
N ARG A 168 7.03 -7.99 -19.60
CA ARG A 168 8.30 -8.31 -18.94
C ARG A 168 8.50 -9.80 -18.67
N ASP A 169 7.42 -10.58 -18.63
CA ASP A 169 7.43 -11.98 -18.18
C ASP A 169 6.53 -12.87 -19.06
N ILE A 170 6.47 -14.17 -18.72
CA ILE A 170 5.61 -15.21 -19.33
C ILE A 170 4.13 -14.79 -19.36
N THR A 171 3.34 -15.45 -20.21
CA THR A 171 1.91 -15.15 -20.40
C THR A 171 1.01 -15.43 -19.19
N SER A 172 1.53 -15.98 -18.10
CA SER A 172 0.75 -16.28 -16.88
C SER A 172 1.53 -16.02 -15.58
N PRO A 173 0.85 -15.61 -14.48
CA PRO A 173 1.48 -15.36 -13.19
C PRO A 173 2.12 -16.60 -12.58
N ARG A 174 3.22 -16.43 -11.83
CA ARG A 174 3.97 -17.56 -11.23
C ARG A 174 3.28 -18.09 -9.97
N PRO A 175 2.93 -19.40 -9.90
CA PRO A 175 2.25 -19.98 -8.74
C PRO A 175 3.02 -19.81 -7.41
N GLU A 176 4.35 -19.89 -7.44
CA GLU A 176 5.18 -19.71 -6.25
C GLU A 176 5.22 -18.28 -5.72
N VAL A 177 4.96 -17.28 -6.56
CA VAL A 177 4.81 -15.89 -6.12
C VAL A 177 3.40 -15.68 -5.56
N LEU A 178 2.38 -16.18 -6.26
CA LEU A 178 0.99 -16.10 -5.81
C LEU A 178 0.76 -16.74 -4.44
N SER A 179 1.52 -17.78 -4.08
CA SER A 179 1.43 -18.42 -2.77
C SER A 179 1.87 -17.49 -1.62
N LYS A 180 2.74 -16.50 -1.88
CA LYS A 180 3.17 -15.50 -0.88
C LYS A 180 2.04 -14.56 -0.45
N GLY A 181 0.97 -14.44 -1.25
CA GLY A 181 -0.23 -13.68 -0.89
C GLY A 181 -1.23 -14.47 -0.04
N LYS A 182 -0.90 -15.71 0.37
CA LYS A 182 -1.73 -16.54 1.23
C LYS A 182 -1.13 -16.58 2.63
N PHE A 183 -1.96 -16.30 3.63
CA PHE A 183 -1.63 -16.48 5.04
C PHE A 183 -2.17 -17.85 5.48
N ALA A 184 -1.40 -18.56 6.30
CA ALA A 184 -1.72 -19.89 6.81
C ALA A 184 -2.41 -19.79 8.17
#